data_AF-A0A935S3W0-F1
#
_entry.id   AF-A0A935S3W0-F1
#
_cell.length_a   1.000
_cell.length_b   1.000
_cell.length_c   1.000
_cell.angle_alpha   90.00
_cell.angle_beta   90.00
_cell.angle_gamma   90.00
#
_symmetry.space_group_name_H-M   'P 1'
#
loop_
_entity.id
_entity.type
_entity.pdbx_description
1 polymer ?
#
loop_
_entity_poly.entity_id
_entity_poly.type
_entity_poly.pdbx_seq_one_letter_code
_entity_poly.pdbx_strand_id
1 'polypeptide(L)'
;MLRVRNELPYSHAKSKEDTDRDFNKAIEICLDHIDLIMLCAGTHNEISTLFLLDEMKKRNIANDHPNVYFSQLYGMSDHITMNLAAENYNVTKYVPYGPVRSVVPYLIRRANENTSIAGQMSRELELVTQEKKRSDKLKLLS
;
A
#
# COMPACT_ATOMS: atom_id res chain seq x y z
N MET A 1 -8.70 15.86 21.17
CA MET A 1 -9.96 15.44 20.51
C MET A 1 -10.65 14.49 21.46
N LEU A 2 -11.82 14.89 21.96
CA LEU A 2 -12.46 14.36 23.17
C LEU A 2 -12.82 12.87 23.06
N ARG A 3 -12.19 12.04 23.92
CA ARG A 3 -12.67 10.70 24.27
C ARG A 3 -13.88 10.85 25.20
N VAL A 4 -15.08 10.79 24.66
CA VAL A 4 -16.32 10.67 25.45
C VAL A 4 -17.22 9.64 24.78
N ARG A 5 -17.47 8.54 25.52
CA ARG A 5 -18.47 7.43 25.35
C ARG A 5 -17.84 6.02 25.25
N ASN A 6 -17.45 5.49 26.41
CA ASN A 6 -17.06 4.10 26.66
C ASN A 6 -18.29 3.18 26.91
N GLU A 7 -19.33 3.23 26.08
CA GLU A 7 -20.51 2.34 26.23
C GLU A 7 -20.96 1.67 24.92
N LEU A 8 -20.28 1.93 23.80
CA LEU A 8 -20.52 1.23 22.54
C LEU A 8 -19.32 0.31 22.24
N PRO A 9 -19.54 -0.92 21.73
CA PRO A 9 -18.43 -1.77 21.30
C PRO A 9 -17.59 -1.02 20.26
N TYR A 10 -16.27 -1.22 20.30
CA TYR A 10 -15.34 -0.63 19.33
C TYR A 10 -15.85 -0.88 17.90
N SER A 11 -16.05 0.18 17.14
CA SER A 11 -16.47 0.10 15.73
C SER A 11 -15.32 -0.21 14.77
N HIS A 12 -14.13 -0.50 15.31
CA HIS A 12 -12.89 -0.77 14.59
C HIS A 12 -12.16 -1.93 15.25
N ALA A 13 -11.22 -2.52 14.51
CA ALA A 13 -10.42 -3.65 14.97
C ALA A 13 -9.65 -3.32 16.26
N LYS A 14 -9.43 -4.33 17.11
CA LYS A 14 -8.79 -4.15 18.43
C LYS A 14 -7.27 -4.06 18.33
N SER A 15 -6.69 -4.63 17.28
CA SER A 15 -5.26 -4.55 16.98
C SER A 15 -4.97 -4.31 15.49
N LYS A 16 -3.69 -4.07 15.19
CA LYS A 16 -3.21 -3.95 13.80
C LYS A 16 -3.33 -5.28 13.07
N GLU A 17 -3.04 -6.39 13.73
CA GLU A 17 -3.16 -7.75 13.19
C GLU A 17 -4.61 -8.08 12.87
N ASP A 18 -5.56 -7.66 13.72
CA ASP A 18 -6.98 -7.79 13.40
C ASP A 18 -7.35 -7.00 12.14
N THR A 19 -6.81 -5.78 12.01
CA THR A 19 -7.03 -4.93 10.82
C THR A 19 -6.46 -5.58 9.56
N ASP A 20 -5.23 -6.10 9.61
CA ASP A 20 -4.59 -6.77 8.48
C ASP A 20 -5.37 -8.02 8.05
N ARG A 21 -5.83 -8.82 9.02
CA ARG A 21 -6.64 -10.01 8.75
C ARG A 21 -7.95 -9.62 8.05
N ASP A 22 -8.64 -8.61 8.57
CA ASP A 22 -9.92 -8.20 8.02
C ASP A 22 -9.75 -7.52 6.64
N PHE A 23 -8.63 -6.83 6.40
CA PHE A 23 -8.22 -6.33 5.09
C PHE A 23 -7.99 -7.48 4.09
N ASN A 24 -7.24 -8.52 4.47
CA ASN A 24 -6.98 -9.67 3.60
C ASN A 24 -8.27 -10.47 3.32
N LYS A 25 -9.16 -10.62 4.29
CA LYS A 25 -10.50 -11.23 4.05
C LYS A 25 -11.33 -10.41 3.07
N ALA A 26 -11.27 -9.08 3.15
CA ALA A 26 -11.97 -8.22 2.20
C ALA A 26 -11.42 -8.38 0.77
N ILE A 27 -10.09 -8.57 0.62
CA ILE A 27 -9.48 -8.93 -0.66
C ILE A 27 -10.08 -10.21 -1.22
N GLU A 28 -10.12 -11.29 -0.43
CA GLU A 28 -10.70 -12.57 -0.87
C GLU A 28 -12.14 -12.39 -1.36
N ILE A 29 -12.98 -11.70 -0.59
CA ILE A 29 -14.38 -11.44 -0.96
C ILE A 29 -14.48 -10.67 -2.29
N CYS A 30 -13.62 -9.66 -2.50
CA CYS A 30 -13.62 -8.90 -3.75
C CYS A 30 -13.20 -9.76 -4.94
N LEU A 31 -12.18 -10.61 -4.78
CA LEU A 31 -11.71 -11.49 -5.85
C LEU A 31 -12.71 -12.60 -6.18
N ASP A 32 -13.40 -13.13 -5.17
CA ASP A 32 -14.45 -14.15 -5.36
C ASP A 32 -15.68 -13.59 -6.09
N HIS A 33 -15.84 -12.26 -6.12
CA HIS A 33 -16.92 -11.55 -6.81
C HIS A 33 -16.39 -10.51 -7.80
N ILE A 34 -15.26 -10.81 -8.45
CA ILE A 34 -14.54 -9.87 -9.30
C ILE A 34 -15.35 -9.34 -10.50
N ASP A 35 -16.37 -10.08 -10.94
CA ASP A 35 -17.29 -9.65 -12.01
C ASP A 35 -18.28 -8.57 -11.56
N LEU A 36 -18.42 -8.38 -10.24
CA LEU A 36 -19.34 -7.42 -9.62
C LEU A 36 -18.61 -6.29 -8.89
N ILE A 37 -17.36 -6.52 -8.48
CA ILE A 37 -16.60 -5.63 -7.60
C ILE A 37 -15.26 -5.27 -8.23
N MET A 38 -14.97 -3.97 -8.27
CA MET A 38 -13.64 -3.45 -8.55
C MET A 38 -12.86 -3.27 -7.23
N LEU A 39 -11.74 -3.95 -7.10
CA LEU A 39 -10.81 -3.85 -5.98
C LEU A 39 -9.73 -2.80 -6.28
N CYS A 40 -9.67 -1.76 -5.46
CA CYS A 40 -8.51 -0.87 -5.36
C CYS A 40 -7.84 -1.09 -4.00
N ALA A 41 -6.80 -1.93 -3.97
CA ALA A 41 -6.06 -2.30 -2.77
C ALA A 41 -5.07 -1.19 -2.39
N GLY A 42 -5.55 -0.23 -1.60
CA GLY A 42 -4.75 0.87 -1.04
C GLY A 42 -3.89 0.42 0.14
N THR A 43 -2.64 -0.01 -0.10
CA THR A 43 -1.74 -0.47 0.97
C THR A 43 -0.26 -0.28 0.67
N HIS A 44 0.51 -0.02 1.74
CA HIS A 44 1.98 -0.02 1.77
C HIS A 44 2.55 -1.27 2.46
N ASN A 45 1.67 -2.17 2.92
CA ASN A 45 2.07 -3.40 3.58
C ASN A 45 2.46 -4.44 2.52
N GLU A 46 3.76 -4.77 2.46
CA GLU A 46 4.32 -5.75 1.53
C GLU A 46 3.67 -7.13 1.71
N ILE A 47 3.34 -7.54 2.94
CA ILE A 47 2.71 -8.83 3.22
C ILE A 47 1.31 -8.91 2.61
N SER A 48 0.48 -7.89 2.82
CA SER A 48 -0.86 -7.83 2.21
C SER A 48 -0.79 -7.67 0.69
N THR A 49 0.26 -7.02 0.17
CA THR A 49 0.49 -6.91 -1.28
C THR A 49 0.80 -8.28 -1.87
N LEU A 50 1.74 -9.02 -1.28
CA LEU A 50 2.08 -10.39 -1.69
C LEU A 50 0.88 -11.33 -1.57
N PHE A 51 0.07 -11.19 -0.51
CA PHE A 51 -1.16 -11.95 -0.35
C PHE A 51 -2.11 -11.75 -1.54
N LEU A 52 -2.37 -10.51 -1.96
CA LEU A 52 -3.21 -10.24 -3.14
C LEU A 52 -2.63 -10.85 -4.42
N LEU A 53 -1.32 -10.75 -4.63
CA LEU A 53 -0.65 -11.38 -5.78
C LEU A 53 -0.85 -12.91 -5.80
N ASP A 54 -0.67 -13.56 -4.64
CA ASP A 54 -0.86 -15.01 -4.50
C ASP A 54 -2.32 -15.41 -4.73
N GLU A 55 -3.29 -14.65 -4.20
CA GLU A 55 -4.71 -14.93 -4.39
C GLU A 55 -5.18 -14.73 -5.83
N MET A 56 -4.65 -13.73 -6.54
CA MET A 56 -4.88 -13.55 -7.98
C MET A 56 -4.33 -14.74 -8.77
N LYS A 57 -3.09 -15.15 -8.48
CA LYS A 57 -2.44 -16.29 -9.14
C LYS A 57 -3.21 -17.59 -8.92
N LYS A 58 -3.64 -17.87 -7.68
CA LYS A 58 -4.44 -19.07 -7.35
C LYS A 58 -5.76 -19.13 -8.12
N ARG A 59 -6.38 -17.98 -8.39
CA ARG A 59 -7.63 -17.85 -9.15
C ARG A 59 -7.42 -17.74 -10.66
N ASN A 60 -6.18 -17.78 -11.15
CA ASN A 60 -5.83 -17.52 -12.55
C ASN A 60 -6.35 -16.15 -13.06
N ILE A 61 -6.36 -15.14 -12.19
CA ILE A 61 -6.71 -13.77 -12.55
C ILE A 61 -5.50 -13.14 -13.23
N ALA A 62 -5.69 -12.53 -14.41
CA ALA A 62 -4.64 -11.85 -15.14
C ALA A 62 -4.06 -10.67 -14.33
N ASN A 63 -2.76 -10.42 -14.45
CA ASN A 63 -2.08 -9.34 -13.71
C ASN A 63 -2.69 -7.96 -14.02
N ASP A 64 -3.13 -7.75 -15.26
CA ASP A 64 -3.74 -6.53 -15.78
C ASP A 64 -5.27 -6.56 -15.75
N HIS A 65 -5.89 -7.45 -14.94
CA HIS A 65 -7.33 -7.55 -14.85
C HIS A 65 -7.97 -6.17 -14.52
N PRO A 66 -8.95 -5.68 -15.31
CA PRO A 66 -9.45 -4.31 -15.22
C PRO A 66 -10.17 -3.98 -13.91
N ASN A 67 -10.48 -4.99 -13.09
CA ASN A 67 -11.15 -4.82 -11.81
C ASN A 67 -10.20 -4.92 -10.60
N VAL A 68 -8.88 -5.06 -10.81
CA VAL A 68 -7.91 -5.12 -9.70
C VAL A 68 -6.85 -4.06 -9.89
N TYR A 69 -6.69 -3.20 -8.89
CA TYR A 69 -5.67 -2.16 -8.84
C TYR A 69 -4.92 -2.21 -7.51
N PHE A 70 -3.60 -2.08 -7.58
CA PHE A 70 -2.75 -1.85 -6.43
C PHE A 70 -2.54 -0.34 -6.29
N SER A 71 -2.81 0.23 -5.12
CA SER A 71 -2.72 1.67 -4.90
C SER A 71 -1.80 2.00 -3.74
N GLN A 72 -0.87 2.93 -3.96
CA GLN A 72 0.02 3.48 -2.94
C GLN A 72 -0.11 5.00 -2.88
N LEU A 73 0.22 5.60 -1.75
CA LEU A 73 0.40 7.05 -1.66
C LEU A 73 1.65 7.47 -2.44
N TYR A 74 1.59 8.65 -3.09
CA TYR A 74 2.75 9.23 -3.75
C TYR A 74 3.86 9.57 -2.74
N GLY A 75 5.10 9.20 -3.07
CA GLY A 75 6.27 9.39 -2.21
C GLY A 75 6.44 8.33 -1.11
N MET A 76 5.72 7.21 -1.20
CA MET A 76 5.82 6.08 -0.27
C MET A 76 5.80 4.76 -1.02
N SER A 77 6.70 3.83 -0.66
CA SER A 77 6.75 2.47 -1.20
C SER A 77 6.81 2.38 -2.71
N ASP A 78 7.60 3.26 -3.31
CA ASP A 78 7.81 3.30 -4.76
C ASP A 78 8.41 1.99 -5.29
N HIS A 79 9.25 1.32 -4.52
CA HIS A 79 9.77 0.00 -4.89
C HIS A 79 8.66 -1.04 -5.11
N ILE A 80 7.61 -1.04 -4.27
CA ILE A 80 6.44 -1.92 -4.45
C ILE A 80 5.74 -1.55 -5.76
N THR A 81 5.43 -0.27 -5.95
CA THR A 81 4.73 0.21 -7.15
C THR A 81 5.50 -0.12 -8.44
N MET A 82 6.81 0.12 -8.46
CA MET A 82 7.64 -0.12 -9.64
C MET A 82 7.78 -1.61 -9.97
N ASN A 83 7.93 -2.47 -8.95
CA ASN A 83 7.99 -3.92 -9.15
C ASN A 83 6.66 -4.46 -9.70
N LEU A 84 5.54 -4.01 -9.14
CA LEU A 84 4.21 -4.38 -9.64
C LEU A 84 4.00 -3.93 -11.09
N ALA A 85 4.37 -2.69 -11.42
CA ALA A 85 4.26 -2.17 -12.79
C ALA A 85 5.13 -2.96 -13.78
N ALA A 86 6.35 -3.35 -13.38
CA ALA A 86 7.26 -4.14 -14.21
C ALA A 86 6.69 -5.53 -14.54
N GLU A 87 5.90 -6.09 -13.63
CA GLU A 87 5.19 -7.38 -13.82
C GLU A 87 3.79 -7.22 -14.44
N ASN A 88 3.51 -6.06 -15.05
CA ASN A 88 2.26 -5.74 -15.76
C ASN A 88 1.00 -5.74 -14.88
N TYR A 89 1.13 -5.43 -13.58
CA TYR A 89 -0.02 -5.20 -12.73
C TYR A 89 -0.55 -3.76 -12.88
N ASN A 90 -1.86 -3.62 -12.73
CA ASN A 90 -2.53 -2.33 -12.66
C ASN A 90 -2.14 -1.61 -11.35
N VAL A 91 -1.36 -0.54 -11.45
CA VAL A 91 -0.91 0.25 -10.30
C VAL A 91 -1.38 1.70 -10.38
N THR A 92 -1.66 2.30 -9.22
CA THR A 92 -2.01 3.71 -9.09
C THR A 92 -1.27 4.38 -7.94
N LYS A 93 -1.05 5.69 -8.07
CA LYS A 93 -0.54 6.53 -7.00
C LYS A 93 -1.59 7.55 -6.60
N TYR A 94 -1.95 7.58 -5.32
CA TYR A 94 -2.81 8.61 -4.75
C TYR A 94 -1.99 9.88 -4.50
N VAL A 95 -2.35 10.95 -5.21
CA VAL A 95 -1.65 12.24 -5.16
C VAL A 95 -2.59 13.29 -4.55
N PRO A 96 -2.35 13.76 -3.32
CA PRO A 96 -3.07 14.92 -2.78
C PRO A 96 -2.63 16.19 -3.53
N TYR A 97 -3.58 17.00 -3.99
CA TYR A 97 -3.29 18.26 -4.67
C TYR A 97 -4.21 19.39 -4.20
N GLY A 98 -3.70 20.62 -4.18
CA GLY A 98 -4.45 21.82 -3.80
C GLY A 98 -3.62 22.82 -2.98
N PRO A 99 -4.22 23.97 -2.61
CA PRO A 99 -3.55 24.96 -1.78
C PRO A 99 -3.10 24.37 -0.44
N VAL A 100 -1.95 24.83 0.08
CA VAL A 100 -1.33 24.30 1.32
C VAL A 100 -2.34 24.19 2.46
N ARG A 101 -3.13 25.25 2.71
CA ARG A 101 -4.13 25.29 3.79
C ARG A 101 -5.15 24.14 3.70
N SER A 102 -5.54 23.75 2.49
CA SER A 102 -6.51 22.68 2.25
C SER A 102 -5.93 21.29 2.47
N VAL A 103 -4.61 21.11 2.36
CA VAL A 103 -3.94 19.81 2.50
C VAL A 103 -3.29 19.59 3.89
N VAL A 104 -3.25 20.60 4.76
CA VAL A 104 -2.71 20.46 6.13
C VAL A 104 -3.28 19.25 6.89
N PRO A 105 -4.60 18.98 6.90
CA PRO A 105 -5.14 17.81 7.61
C PRO A 105 -4.62 16.48 7.04
N TYR A 106 -4.38 16.40 5.73
CA TYR A 106 -3.76 15.22 5.11
C TYR A 106 -2.32 15.03 5.59
N LEU A 107 -1.54 16.12 5.61
CA LEU A 107 -0.13 16.08 6.02
C LEU A 107 0.03 15.64 7.49
N ILE A 108 -0.84 16.11 8.39
CA ILE A 108 -0.84 15.69 9.80
C ILE A 108 -1.08 14.18 9.93
N ARG A 109 -2.04 13.63 9.17
CA ARG A 109 -2.31 12.18 9.19
C ARG A 109 -1.10 11.38 8.69
N ARG A 110 -0.42 11.86 7.63
CA ARG A 110 0.79 11.23 7.11
C ARG A 110 1.95 11.26 8.11
N ALA A 111 2.14 12.38 8.81
CA ALA A 111 3.16 12.46 9.85
C ALA A 111 2.92 11.42 10.97
N ASN A 112 1.67 11.26 11.40
CA ASN A 112 1.30 10.26 12.41
C ASN A 112 1.53 8.83 11.92
N GLU A 113 1.10 8.50 10.70
CA GLU A 113 1.26 7.18 10.11
C GLU A 113 2.74 6.81 9.91
N ASN A 114 3.54 7.71 9.35
CA ASN A 114 4.97 7.46 9.14
C ASN A 114 5.71 7.22 10.45
N THR A 115 5.28 7.86 11.54
CA THR A 115 5.83 7.60 12.89
C THR A 115 5.52 6.18 13.36
N SER A 116 4.32 5.66 13.04
CA SER A 116 3.96 4.26 13.35
C SER A 116 4.59 3.23 12.41
N ILE A 117 5.05 3.65 11.22
CA ILE A 117 5.61 2.79 10.16
C ILE A 117 7.15 2.92 10.07
N ALA A 118 7.80 3.55 11.06
CA ALA A 118 9.24 3.90 11.01
C ALA A 118 10.18 2.77 10.58
N GLY A 119 9.85 1.49 10.85
CA GLY A 119 10.62 0.33 10.39
C GLY A 119 10.67 0.15 8.86
N GLN A 120 9.57 0.41 8.13
CA GLN A 120 9.56 0.27 6.66
C GLN A 120 10.37 1.37 5.98
N MET A 121 10.37 2.60 6.51
CA MET A 121 11.16 3.70 5.95
C MET A 121 12.67 3.44 6.00
N SER A 122 13.18 2.87 7.09
CA SER A 122 14.59 2.49 7.20
C SER A 122 14.99 1.48 6.12
N ARG A 123 14.11 0.52 5.82
CA ARG A 123 14.33 -0.48 4.77
C ARG A 123 14.28 0.12 3.36
N GLU A 124 13.37 1.06 3.11
CA GLU A 124 13.35 1.81 1.84
C GLU A 124 14.63 2.61 1.62
N LEU A 125 15.13 3.30 2.65
CA LEU A 125 16.40 4.02 2.57
C LEU A 125 17.57 3.07 2.26
N GLU A 126 17.55 1.87 2.83
CA GLU A 126 18.56 0.85 2.58
C GLU A 126 18.54 0.37 1.12
N LEU A 127 17.35 0.09 0.56
CA LEU A 127 17.18 -0.29 -0.85
C LEU A 127 17.64 0.82 -1.80
N VAL A 128 17.27 2.07 -1.54
CA VAL A 128 17.73 3.23 -2.33
C VAL A 128 19.26 3.36 -2.28
N THR A 129 19.84 3.15 -1.10
CA THR A 129 21.30 3.19 -0.92
C THR A 129 21.99 2.07 -1.70
N GLN A 130 21.41 0.86 -1.72
CA GLN A 130 21.92 -0.27 -2.49
C GLN A 130 21.84 -0.02 -4.00
N GLU A 131 20.71 0.48 -4.51
CA GLU A 131 20.55 0.82 -5.93
C GLU A 131 21.50 1.92 -6.38
N LYS A 132 21.75 2.94 -5.53
CA LYS A 132 22.75 3.97 -5.82
C LYS A 132 24.16 3.38 -5.94
N LYS A 133 24.56 2.52 -4.99
CA LYS A 133 25.86 1.83 -5.05
C LYS A 133 26.00 0.95 -6.30
N ARG A 134 24.94 0.23 -6.68
CA ARG A 134 24.89 -0.60 -7.90
C ARG A 134 25.09 0.26 -9.16
N SER A 135 24.39 1.39 -9.23
CA SER A 135 24.47 2.35 -10.34
C SER A 135 25.85 2.98 -10.47
N ASP A 136 26.46 3.39 -9.36
CA ASP A 136 27.81 3.97 -9.34
C ASP A 136 28.86 2.95 -9.81
N LYS A 137 28.72 1.68 -9.40
CA LYS A 137 29.58 0.59 -9.87
C LYS A 137 29.42 0.33 -11.38
N LEU A 138 28.20 0.37 -11.91
CA LEU A 138 27.96 0.21 -13.36
C LEU A 138 28.61 1.34 -14.18
N LYS A 139 28.53 2.58 -13.70
CA LYS A 139 29.17 3.74 -14.35
C LYS A 139 30.69 3.68 -14.32
N LEU A 140 31.28 3.03 -13.32
CA LEU A 140 32.73 2.82 -13.25
C LEU A 140 33.22 1.73 -14.23
N LEU A 141 32.30 0.92 -14.74
CA LEU A 141 32.57 -0.19 -15.67
C LEU A 141 32.20 0.16 -17.13
N SER A 142 31.68 1.36 -17.39
CA SER A 142 31.33 1.91 -18.71
C SER A 142 32.30 3.01 -19.11
#